data_AF-A0A081SEX8-F1
#
_entry.id   AF-A0A081SEX8-F1
#
_cell.length_a   1.000
_cell.length_b   1.000
_cell.length_c   1.000
_cell.angle_alpha   90.00
_cell.angle_beta   90.00
_cell.angle_gamma   90.00
#
_symmetry.space_group_name_H-M   'P 1'
#
loop_
_entity.id
_entity.type
_entity.pdbx_description
1 polymer ?
#
loop_
_entity_poly.entity_id
_entity_poly.type
_entity_poly.pdbx_seq_one_letter_code
_entity_poly.pdbx_strand_id
1 'polypeptide(L)'
;MKTLTSLFAALLMFTAANANAGELEDRSKTFLTKIFAGQYEEAALMISVNSALNNTENLAEFGSGLRAALGEFKQISASSVNEDRRGTLVVCTCDFANGQARVSIVYDDRGKITTITFKPVASEKTPVVGN
;
A
#
# COMPACT_ATOMS: atom_id res chain seq x y z
N MET A 1 -41.24 42.06 -16.25
CA MET A 1 -39.97 42.16 -17.02
C MET A 1 -38.94 42.87 -16.15
N LYS A 2 -37.69 42.37 -16.12
CA LYS A 2 -36.50 42.84 -15.36
C LYS A 2 -36.51 42.35 -13.90
N THR A 3 -35.50 41.67 -13.34
CA THR A 3 -34.09 41.42 -13.70
C THR A 3 -33.62 40.15 -12.98
N LEU A 4 -33.01 39.21 -13.72
CA LEU A 4 -32.26 38.08 -13.18
C LEU A 4 -30.90 38.60 -12.70
N THR A 5 -30.68 38.63 -11.39
CA THR A 5 -29.36 38.93 -10.82
C THR A 5 -28.60 37.63 -10.63
N SER A 6 -27.54 37.53 -11.42
CA SER A 6 -26.49 36.54 -11.42
C SER A 6 -25.66 36.56 -10.11
N LEU A 7 -24.80 35.54 -10.00
CA LEU A 7 -23.69 35.33 -9.06
C LEU A 7 -24.00 34.64 -7.72
N PHE A 8 -23.89 33.31 -7.74
CA PHE A 8 -23.18 32.56 -6.69
C PHE A 8 -22.32 31.47 -7.37
N ALA A 9 -21.27 31.91 -8.07
CA ALA A 9 -20.17 31.05 -8.48
C ALA A 9 -19.11 31.10 -7.37
N ALA A 10 -19.30 30.30 -6.33
CA ALA A 10 -18.29 30.08 -5.31
C ALA A 10 -18.43 28.64 -4.80
N LEU A 11 -17.98 27.67 -5.58
CA LEU A 11 -17.74 26.34 -5.05
C LEU A 11 -16.65 25.63 -5.86
N LEU A 12 -15.74 25.00 -5.11
CA LEU A 12 -14.82 23.94 -5.53
C LEU A 12 -13.54 24.38 -6.24
N MET A 13 -12.70 25.14 -5.55
CA MET A 13 -11.25 24.97 -5.69
C MET A 13 -10.76 24.45 -4.35
N PHE A 14 -10.03 23.33 -4.33
CA PHE A 14 -9.31 22.66 -3.23
C PHE A 14 -9.72 21.19 -2.96
N THR A 15 -9.57 20.29 -3.95
CA THR A 15 -9.49 18.83 -3.69
C THR A 15 -8.50 18.06 -4.58
N ALA A 16 -7.54 18.74 -5.22
CA ALA A 16 -6.60 18.04 -6.12
C ALA A 16 -5.45 17.29 -5.41
N ALA A 17 -5.11 17.65 -4.16
CA ALA A 17 -4.02 17.00 -3.43
C ALA A 17 -4.44 15.69 -2.74
N ASN A 18 -5.68 15.60 -2.24
CA ASN A 18 -6.16 14.43 -1.48
C ASN A 18 -6.62 13.26 -2.36
N ALA A 19 -6.91 13.50 -3.65
CA ALA A 19 -7.38 12.46 -4.55
C ALA A 19 -6.28 11.42 -4.85
N ASN A 20 -5.01 11.85 -4.91
CA ASN A 20 -3.88 10.97 -5.21
C ASN A 20 -3.51 10.06 -4.03
N ALA A 21 -3.46 10.60 -2.81
CA ALA A 21 -3.10 9.82 -1.63
C ALA A 21 -4.05 8.65 -1.37
N GLY A 22 -5.37 8.90 -1.42
CA GLY A 22 -6.38 7.84 -1.24
C GLY A 22 -6.31 6.78 -2.35
N GLU A 23 -6.10 7.19 -3.61
CA GLU A 23 -5.95 6.25 -4.72
C GLU A 23 -4.72 5.35 -4.56
N LEU A 24 -3.58 5.93 -4.15
CA LEU A 24 -2.35 5.16 -3.93
C LEU A 24 -2.45 4.21 -2.73
N GLU A 25 -3.21 4.58 -1.71
CA GLU A 25 -3.52 3.70 -0.59
C GLU A 25 -4.36 2.49 -1.04
N ASP A 26 -5.44 2.71 -1.80
CA ASP A 26 -6.28 1.62 -2.31
C ASP A 26 -5.54 0.76 -3.34
N ARG A 27 -4.68 1.37 -4.15
CA ARG A 27 -3.77 0.67 -5.05
C ARG A 27 -2.78 -0.20 -4.27
N SER A 28 -2.26 0.27 -3.14
CA SER A 28 -1.37 -0.51 -2.26
C SER A 28 -2.09 -1.72 -1.67
N LYS A 29 -3.32 -1.52 -1.17
CA LYS A 29 -4.14 -2.63 -0.64
C LYS A 29 -4.46 -3.66 -1.71
N THR A 30 -4.83 -3.20 -2.89
CA THR A 30 -5.10 -4.06 -4.05
C THR A 30 -3.87 -4.86 -4.44
N PHE A 31 -2.70 -4.21 -4.53
CA PHE A 31 -1.43 -4.87 -4.82
C PHE A 31 -1.14 -5.99 -3.83
N LEU A 32 -1.19 -5.71 -2.52
CA LEU A 32 -0.90 -6.69 -1.48
C LEU A 32 -1.90 -7.87 -1.50
N THR A 33 -3.18 -7.58 -1.72
CA THR A 33 -4.21 -8.62 -1.86
C THR A 33 -3.90 -9.55 -3.04
N LYS A 34 -3.51 -9.00 -4.20
CA LYS A 34 -3.11 -9.78 -5.38
C LYS A 34 -1.90 -10.66 -5.11
N ILE A 35 -0.87 -10.12 -4.45
CA ILE A 35 0.33 -10.88 -4.07
C ILE A 35 -0.05 -12.07 -3.19
N PHE A 36 -0.83 -11.85 -2.13
CA PHE A 36 -1.19 -12.93 -1.21
C PHE A 36 -2.21 -13.90 -1.79
N ALA A 37 -3.00 -13.49 -2.78
CA ALA A 37 -3.87 -14.37 -3.57
C ALA A 37 -3.13 -15.16 -4.66
N GLY A 38 -1.83 -14.94 -4.87
CA GLY A 38 -1.05 -15.60 -5.93
C GLY A 38 -1.24 -15.01 -7.33
N GLN A 39 -1.89 -13.85 -7.45
CA GLN A 39 -2.14 -13.15 -8.72
C GLN A 39 -0.93 -12.29 -9.13
N TYR A 40 0.24 -12.91 -9.30
CA TYR A 40 1.51 -12.20 -9.46
C TYR A 40 1.62 -11.43 -10.78
N GLU A 41 1.03 -11.94 -11.87
CA GLU A 41 1.00 -11.24 -13.16
C GLU A 41 0.25 -9.92 -13.05
N GLU A 42 -0.93 -9.93 -12.42
CA GLU A 42 -1.73 -8.73 -12.20
C GLU A 42 -1.04 -7.75 -11.25
N ALA A 43 -0.33 -8.26 -10.24
CA ALA A 43 0.46 -7.44 -9.33
C ALA A 43 1.66 -6.77 -10.03
N ALA A 44 2.33 -7.48 -10.94
CA ALA A 44 3.47 -6.96 -11.70
C ALA A 44 3.11 -5.75 -12.57
N LEU A 45 1.88 -5.70 -13.11
CA LEU A 45 1.39 -4.54 -13.88
C LEU A 45 1.34 -3.23 -13.07
N MET A 46 1.35 -3.32 -11.73
CA MET A 46 1.32 -2.18 -10.82
C MET A 46 2.73 -1.64 -10.52
N ILE A 47 3.76 -2.40 -10.87
CA ILE A 47 5.17 -2.11 -10.60
C ILE A 47 5.77 -1.33 -11.78
N SER A 48 6.68 -0.42 -11.47
CA SER A 48 7.45 0.31 -12.47
C SER A 48 8.39 -0.65 -13.20
N VAL A 49 8.48 -0.52 -14.53
CA VAL A 49 9.31 -1.40 -15.37
C VAL A 49 10.79 -1.40 -14.98
N ASN A 50 11.23 -0.34 -14.30
CA ASN A 50 12.60 -0.15 -13.82
C ASN A 50 12.83 -0.72 -12.41
N SER A 51 11.82 -1.31 -11.77
CA SER A 51 11.96 -1.93 -10.46
C SER A 51 12.55 -3.34 -10.60
N ALA A 52 13.42 -3.73 -9.67
CA ALA A 52 13.91 -5.10 -9.55
C ALA A 52 12.79 -6.12 -9.28
N LEU A 53 11.60 -5.65 -8.86
CA LEU A 53 10.43 -6.48 -8.56
C LEU A 53 9.49 -6.68 -9.75
N ASN A 54 9.84 -6.17 -10.94
CA ASN A 54 9.01 -6.32 -12.16
C ASN A 54 8.97 -7.78 -12.70
N ASN A 55 9.75 -8.70 -12.13
CA ASN A 55 9.64 -10.14 -12.45
C ASN A 55 8.62 -10.81 -11.50
N THR A 56 7.68 -11.57 -12.07
CA THR A 56 6.67 -12.34 -11.34
C THR A 56 7.28 -13.36 -10.38
N GLU A 57 8.45 -13.93 -10.70
CA GLU A 57 9.17 -14.85 -9.82
C GLU A 57 9.56 -14.17 -8.50
N ASN A 58 10.10 -12.95 -8.57
CA ASN A 58 10.49 -12.17 -7.39
C ASN A 58 9.28 -11.84 -6.51
N LEU A 59 8.09 -11.65 -7.11
CA LEU A 59 6.84 -11.42 -6.39
C LEU A 59 6.31 -12.68 -5.71
N ALA A 60 6.45 -13.83 -6.37
CA ALA A 60 6.10 -15.12 -5.80
C ALA A 60 7.02 -15.48 -4.63
N GLU A 61 8.32 -15.27 -4.77
CA GLU A 61 9.30 -15.43 -3.68
C GLU A 61 9.00 -14.49 -2.51
N PHE A 62 8.68 -13.22 -2.80
CA PHE A 62 8.28 -12.26 -1.78
C PHE A 62 7.03 -12.72 -1.01
N GLY A 63 5.95 -13.07 -1.71
CA GLY A 63 4.69 -13.51 -1.11
C GLY A 63 4.83 -14.81 -0.32
N SER A 64 5.54 -15.79 -0.89
CA SER A 64 5.80 -17.09 -0.23
C SER A 64 6.71 -16.97 0.98
N GLY A 65 7.75 -16.12 0.93
CA GLY A 65 8.63 -15.85 2.07
C GLY A 65 7.89 -15.24 3.26
N LEU A 66 6.97 -14.31 3.00
CA LEU A 66 6.12 -13.73 4.06
C LEU A 66 5.17 -14.77 4.65
N ARG A 67 4.52 -15.58 3.81
CA ARG A 67 3.65 -16.67 4.28
C ARG A 67 4.42 -17.71 5.10
N ALA A 68 5.63 -18.07 4.67
CA ALA A 68 6.48 -19.01 5.40
C ALA A 68 6.90 -18.46 6.77
N ALA A 69 7.19 -17.15 6.86
CA ALA A 69 7.64 -16.51 8.09
C ALA A 69 6.49 -16.22 9.08
N LEU A 70 5.34 -15.75 8.58
CA LEU A 70 4.26 -15.18 9.40
C LEU A 70 2.94 -15.96 9.32
N GLY A 71 2.88 -17.01 8.50
CA GLY A 71 1.69 -17.81 8.26
C GLY A 71 0.74 -17.18 7.23
N GLU A 72 -0.49 -17.68 7.17
CA GLU A 72 -1.46 -17.19 6.18
C GLU A 72 -1.81 -15.72 6.37
N PHE A 73 -1.90 -15.01 5.25
CA PHE A 73 -2.37 -13.63 5.21
C PHE A 73 -3.86 -13.57 5.58
N LYS A 74 -4.22 -12.62 6.45
CA LYS A 74 -5.60 -12.42 6.89
C LYS A 74 -6.20 -11.15 6.30
N GLN A 75 -5.56 -10.01 6.57
CA GLN A 75 -6.09 -8.69 6.19
C GLN A 75 -5.01 -7.61 6.29
N ILE A 76 -5.37 -6.40 5.84
CA ILE A 76 -4.61 -5.17 6.07
C ILE A 76 -5.33 -4.41 7.19
N SER A 77 -4.70 -4.25 8.35
CA SER A 77 -5.32 -3.68 9.55
C SER A 77 -5.12 -2.17 9.68
N ALA A 78 -4.08 -1.63 9.05
CA ALA A 78 -3.83 -0.19 9.02
C ALA A 78 -3.09 0.21 7.74
N SER A 79 -3.27 1.46 7.34
CA SER A 79 -2.53 2.07 6.25
C SER A 79 -2.31 3.55 6.53
N SER A 80 -1.21 4.08 6.00
CA SER A 80 -0.89 5.50 6.04
C SER A 80 -0.15 5.89 4.78
N VAL A 81 -0.37 7.13 4.34
CA VAL A 81 0.30 7.71 3.18
C VAL A 81 1.16 8.86 3.66
N ASN A 82 2.42 8.88 3.23
CA ASN A 82 3.37 9.95 3.50
C ASN A 82 3.92 10.44 2.17
N GLU A 83 3.66 11.71 1.87
CA GLU A 83 4.12 12.36 0.65
C GLU A 83 5.31 13.25 0.98
N ASP A 84 6.42 13.06 0.27
CA ASP A 84 7.57 13.95 0.34
C ASP A 84 8.04 14.39 -1.05
N ARG A 85 9.12 15.17 -1.11
CA ARG A 85 9.67 15.67 -2.40
C ARG A 85 10.28 14.56 -3.28
N ARG A 86 10.42 13.34 -2.78
CA ARG A 86 11.06 12.20 -3.45
C ARG A 86 10.02 11.19 -3.96
N GLY A 87 8.76 11.32 -3.55
CA GLY A 87 7.64 10.51 -4.04
C GLY A 87 6.59 10.29 -2.96
N THR A 88 5.70 9.33 -3.21
CA THR A 88 4.67 8.92 -2.24
C THR A 88 5.04 7.58 -1.63
N LEU A 89 5.14 7.54 -0.31
CA LEU A 89 5.33 6.33 0.48
C LEU A 89 3.99 5.92 1.09
N VAL A 90 3.54 4.71 0.80
CA VAL A 90 2.41 4.08 1.49
C VAL A 90 2.94 3.02 2.44
N VAL A 91 2.51 3.06 3.69
CA VAL A 91 2.84 2.04 4.70
C VAL A 91 1.56 1.31 5.08
N CYS A 92 1.51 0.01 4.84
CA CYS A 92 0.43 -0.89 5.23
C CYS A 92 0.88 -1.82 6.36
N THR A 93 0.04 -2.02 7.37
CA THR A 93 0.19 -3.09 8.36
C THR A 93 -0.66 -4.28 7.93
N CYS A 94 -0.01 -5.40 7.67
CA CYS A 94 -0.64 -6.65 7.27
C CYS A 94 -0.69 -7.60 8.46
N ASP A 95 -1.87 -8.16 8.73
CA ASP A 95 -2.08 -9.20 9.71
C ASP A 95 -1.93 -10.57 9.04
N PHE A 96 -1.17 -11.45 9.69
CA PHE A 96 -1.00 -12.84 9.31
C PHE A 96 -1.42 -13.75 10.48
N ALA A 97 -1.44 -15.06 10.24
CA ALA A 97 -1.80 -16.04 11.26
C ALA A 97 -0.91 -15.98 12.51
N ASN A 98 0.39 -15.76 12.34
CA ASN A 98 1.39 -15.84 13.40
C ASN A 98 2.04 -14.49 13.75
N GLY A 99 1.56 -13.38 13.20
CA GLY A 99 2.13 -12.05 13.48
C GLY A 99 1.66 -10.96 12.54
N GLN A 100 2.34 -9.82 12.59
CA GLN A 100 2.09 -8.68 11.72
C GLN A 100 3.36 -8.30 10.96
N ALA A 101 3.19 -7.70 9.79
CA ALA A 101 4.28 -7.05 9.06
C ALA A 101 3.89 -5.64 8.65
N ARG A 102 4.84 -4.71 8.72
CA ARG A 102 4.74 -3.41 8.04
C ARG A 102 5.33 -3.53 6.67
N VAL A 103 4.53 -3.23 5.65
CA VAL A 103 4.92 -3.18 4.26
C VAL A 103 4.97 -1.72 3.82
N SER A 104 6.12 -1.27 3.35
CA SER A 104 6.39 0.05 2.81
C SER A 104 6.44 -0.04 1.30
N ILE A 105 5.66 0.78 0.61
CA ILE A 105 5.52 0.81 -0.85
C ILE A 105 5.81 2.22 -1.31
N VAL A 106 6.83 2.38 -2.14
CA VAL A 106 7.23 3.68 -2.71
C VAL A 106 6.70 3.77 -4.14
N TYR A 107 6.07 4.90 -4.45
CA TYR A 107 5.52 5.22 -5.75
C TYR A 107 6.34 6.31 -6.46
N ASP A 108 6.44 6.20 -7.78
CA ASP A 108 6.87 7.30 -8.64
C ASP A 108 5.74 8.31 -8.90
N ASP A 109 6.06 9.38 -9.62
CA ASP A 109 5.13 10.43 -10.04
C ASP A 109 4.02 9.95 -10.99
N ARG A 110 4.15 8.73 -11.54
CA ARG A 110 3.15 8.07 -12.40
C ARG A 110 2.29 7.08 -11.63
N GLY A 111 2.46 6.99 -10.31
CA GLY A 111 1.72 6.06 -9.45
C GLY A 111 2.07 4.59 -9.69
N LYS A 112 3.31 4.32 -10.14
CA LYS A 112 3.87 2.96 -10.25
C LYS A 112 4.76 2.65 -9.06
N ILE A 113 4.71 1.40 -8.59
CA ILE A 113 5.52 0.95 -7.46
C ILE A 113 6.98 0.82 -7.89
N THR A 114 7.89 1.54 -7.23
CA THR A 114 9.32 1.46 -7.51
C THR A 114 10.04 0.56 -6.51
N THR A 115 9.62 0.60 -5.24
CA THR A 115 10.25 -0.14 -4.14
C THR A 115 9.21 -0.71 -3.20
N ILE A 116 9.44 -1.95 -2.75
CA ILE A 116 8.65 -2.60 -1.69
C ILE A 116 9.63 -3.05 -0.61
N THR A 117 9.31 -2.78 0.65
CA THR A 117 10.09 -3.26 1.79
C THR A 117 9.13 -3.79 2.84
N PHE A 118 9.48 -4.91 3.47
CA PHE A 118 8.70 -5.48 4.56
C PHE A 118 9.55 -5.55 5.83
N LYS A 119 8.91 -5.32 6.97
CA LYS A 119 9.52 -5.52 8.29
C LYS A 119 8.50 -6.23 9.17
N PRO A 120 8.80 -7.44 9.68
CA PRO A 120 7.99 -8.05 10.72
C PRO A 120 7.85 -7.06 11.88
N VAL A 121 6.62 -6.88 12.36
CA VAL A 121 6.42 -6.21 13.64
C VAL A 121 6.74 -7.26 14.68
N ALA A 122 7.83 -7.05 15.44
CA ALA A 122 8.16 -7.92 16.54
C ALA A 122 6.92 -8.02 17.44
N SER A 123 6.30 -9.20 17.48
CA SER A 123 5.33 -9.50 18.51
C SER A 123 6.16 -9.52 19.79
N GLU A 124 5.99 -8.51 20.64
CA GLU A 124 6.49 -8.58 22.01
C GLU A 124 5.82 -9.80 22.65
N LYS A 125 6.43 -10.98 22.48
CA LYS A 125 6.16 -12.10 23.36
C LYS A 125 6.64 -11.63 24.72
N THR A 126 5.73 -11.09 25.52
CA THR A 126 5.94 -10.94 26.95
C THR A 126 6.39 -12.31 27.44
N PRO A 127 7.63 -12.47 27.93
CA PRO A 127 8.00 -13.73 28.54
C PRO A 127 7.05 -13.92 29.71
N VAL A 128 6.24 -14.97 29.67
CA VAL A 128 5.59 -15.48 30.87
C VAL A 128 6.74 -15.99 31.72
N VAL A 129 7.26 -15.11 32.58
CA VAL A 129 8.21 -15.48 33.63
C VAL A 129 7.43 -16.39 34.56
N GLY A 130 7.60 -17.70 34.36
CA GLY A 130 7.17 -18.69 35.32
C GLY A 130 7.98 -18.50 36.60
N ASN A 131 7.29 -18.24 37.70
CA ASN A 131 7.65 -18.69 39.03
C ASN A 131 6.39 -18.74 39.90
#